data_AF-A0A4Q9P928-F1
#
_entry.id   AF-A0A4Q9P928-F1
#
_cell.length_a   1.000
_cell.length_b   1.000
_cell.length_c   1.000
_cell.angle_alpha   90.00
_cell.angle_beta   90.00
_cell.angle_gamma   90.00
#
_symmetry.space_group_name_H-M   'P 1'
#
loop_
_entity.id
_entity.type
_entity.pdbx_description
1 polymer ?
#
loop_
_entity_poly.entity_id
_entity_poly.type
_entity_poly.pdbx_seq_one_letter_code
_entity_poly.pdbx_strand_id
1 'polypeptide(L)'
;MIARLASRAAAASILALAASVPLAHAQQLTSDDLANVKARLAQGATHSWEIGTRAQALTEFDSPSYSVLNDSSLPPLQGSAPSSLDEVVSIARSVVQNLTNVGQGAQPLIGGTTSGEAAGDPASIGVAVLLANWTGAGAADKLDYAGAARDQLEYLLEKVPRTSDGAISHRVENVQLWADFVYMVPPFLAYYGVLTRNQTLVQAAYDQCRLYREALVDTDAGGMWRHIAGNDSDTGHWTTGNGWAAAGMLRVLGTIQHSQYSKSMKSQAKDLAGWVSQIHNGIYPHLQTTGLFKNYADDSTSFDDASGTAILASTVYRLALLSGVHTNVPNAEKSRIALFAPSASSPSSSSSSSLSSSSSSPSSSHASSGTSSSTAPSSSATSPSLAHFTSDGWLTPVVNPYNVGAQGEHSPEGEAFVLEMYAAWRDWAAVGSPGQNGAAAQGTGLAAIVAALCAAFLLGC
;
A
#
# COMPACT_ATOMS: atom_id res chain seq x y z
N MET A 1 -32.26 -18.52 71.10
CA MET A 1 -33.07 -18.26 69.89
C MET A 1 -32.16 -17.49 68.93
N ILE A 2 -31.17 -18.15 68.30
CA ILE A 2 -31.32 -18.92 67.04
C ILE A 2 -31.91 -17.96 66.00
N ALA A 3 -31.11 -17.33 65.13
CA ALA A 3 -30.52 -17.92 63.91
C ALA A 3 -31.58 -18.41 62.92
N ARG A 4 -31.18 -18.52 61.64
CA ARG A 4 -31.88 -19.01 60.44
C ARG A 4 -32.39 -17.90 59.51
N LEU A 5 -32.12 -17.92 58.20
CA LEU A 5 -31.28 -18.74 57.31
C LEU A 5 -31.36 -17.96 55.97
N ALA A 6 -30.26 -17.55 55.35
CA ALA A 6 -29.66 -18.22 54.20
C ALA A 6 -30.62 -18.67 53.08
N SER A 7 -30.31 -18.21 51.85
CA SER A 7 -30.11 -19.06 50.65
C SER A 7 -31.03 -18.81 49.43
N ARG A 8 -30.35 -18.61 48.28
CA ARG A 8 -30.75 -18.82 46.86
C ARG A 8 -31.60 -17.71 46.24
N ALA A 9 -31.20 -17.07 45.13
CA ALA A 9 -30.55 -17.60 43.92
C ALA A 9 -29.31 -16.78 43.51
N ALA A 10 -28.12 -17.38 43.47
CA ALA A 10 -27.45 -17.83 42.23
C ALA A 10 -27.23 -16.68 41.22
N ALA A 11 -26.10 -15.96 41.26
CA ALA A 11 -24.81 -16.40 40.72
C ALA A 11 -24.95 -17.12 39.38
N ALA A 12 -25.21 -16.33 38.32
CA ALA A 12 -24.88 -16.70 36.95
C ALA A 12 -23.77 -15.76 36.48
N SER A 13 -22.55 -16.06 36.89
CA SER A 13 -21.37 -15.63 36.13
C SER A 13 -21.26 -16.52 34.90
N ILE A 14 -20.67 -15.95 33.85
CA ILE A 14 -19.79 -16.58 32.85
C ILE A 14 -20.30 -16.48 31.40
N LEU A 15 -19.45 -15.79 30.62
CA LEU A 15 -19.30 -15.83 29.15
C LEU A 15 -20.42 -15.18 28.30
N ALA A 16 -20.43 -13.85 28.25
CA ALA A 16 -20.63 -13.22 26.95
C ALA A 16 -19.33 -13.42 26.16
N LEU A 17 -19.33 -14.49 25.37
CA LEU A 17 -18.26 -14.91 24.47
C LEU A 17 -17.77 -13.71 23.66
N ALA A 18 -16.51 -13.33 23.84
CA ALA A 18 -15.75 -12.48 22.92
C ALA A 18 -15.52 -13.25 21.60
N ALA A 19 -16.60 -13.51 20.85
CA ALA A 19 -16.60 -14.28 19.62
C ALA A 19 -16.85 -13.41 18.37
N SER A 20 -16.41 -12.15 18.39
CA SER A 20 -16.31 -11.33 17.17
C SER A 20 -14.88 -11.29 16.59
N VAL A 21 -13.90 -11.94 17.23
CA VAL A 21 -12.49 -11.94 16.79
C VAL A 21 -12.09 -13.05 15.78
N PRO A 22 -12.80 -14.19 15.59
CA PRO A 22 -12.24 -15.27 14.76
C PRO A 22 -12.39 -15.04 13.24
N LEU A 23 -13.32 -14.19 12.76
CA LEU A 23 -13.47 -13.97 11.32
C LEU A 23 -12.38 -13.08 10.71
N ALA A 24 -11.86 -12.08 11.44
CA ALA A 24 -10.84 -11.19 10.90
C ALA A 24 -9.47 -11.87 10.70
N HIS A 25 -9.20 -12.97 11.42
CA HIS A 25 -7.96 -13.74 11.34
C HIS A 25 -7.97 -14.86 10.29
N ALA A 26 -9.14 -15.24 9.79
CA ALA A 26 -9.27 -16.38 8.87
C ALA A 26 -8.92 -16.05 7.41
N GLN A 27 -8.78 -14.76 7.07
CA GLN A 27 -8.59 -14.29 5.69
C GLN A 27 -7.47 -13.24 5.63
N GLN A 28 -6.28 -13.70 6.04
CA GLN A 28 -5.03 -12.96 6.02
C GLN A 28 -4.01 -13.76 5.21
N LEU A 29 -3.12 -13.06 4.51
CA LEU A 29 -1.95 -13.68 3.91
C LEU A 29 -1.11 -14.35 4.99
N THR A 30 -0.67 -15.58 4.74
CA THR A 30 0.29 -16.27 5.60
C THR A 30 1.68 -15.63 5.48
N SER A 31 2.57 -15.96 6.40
CA SER A 31 3.98 -15.53 6.30
C SER A 31 4.63 -16.01 5.00
N ASP A 32 4.24 -17.18 4.48
CA ASP A 32 4.75 -17.73 3.23
C ASP A 32 4.19 -16.96 2.02
N ASP A 33 2.92 -16.57 2.05
CA ASP A 33 2.32 -15.73 1.01
C ASP A 33 3.02 -14.36 0.95
N LEU A 34 3.24 -13.72 2.10
CA LEU A 34 3.95 -12.44 2.20
C LEU A 34 5.40 -12.55 1.73
N ALA A 35 6.08 -13.66 2.05
CA ALA A 35 7.43 -13.92 1.55
C ALA A 35 7.45 -14.09 0.02
N ASN A 36 6.44 -14.74 -0.56
CA ASN A 36 6.30 -14.87 -2.00
C ASN A 36 6.03 -13.51 -2.67
N VAL A 37 5.10 -12.71 -2.17
CA VAL A 37 4.83 -11.34 -2.63
C VAL A 37 6.12 -10.51 -2.63
N LYS A 38 6.87 -10.54 -1.52
CA LYS A 38 8.15 -9.84 -1.39
C LYS A 38 9.20 -10.36 -2.38
N ALA A 39 9.24 -11.66 -2.65
CA ALA A 39 10.13 -12.24 -3.65
C ALA A 39 9.75 -11.83 -5.08
N ARG A 40 8.46 -11.78 -5.44
CA ARG A 40 7.98 -11.31 -6.75
C ARG A 40 8.27 -9.83 -6.95
N LEU A 41 8.03 -9.01 -5.92
CA LEU A 41 8.43 -7.61 -5.88
C LEU A 41 9.94 -7.44 -6.14
N ALA A 42 10.77 -8.21 -5.45
CA ALA A 42 12.22 -8.16 -5.62
C ALA A 42 12.68 -8.61 -7.01
N GLN A 43 11.98 -9.57 -7.62
CA GLN A 43 12.27 -10.07 -8.96
C GLN A 43 11.88 -9.07 -10.06
N GLY A 44 10.73 -8.40 -9.91
CA GLY A 44 10.17 -7.58 -10.98
C GLY A 44 10.57 -6.11 -10.93
N ALA A 45 10.88 -5.55 -9.75
CA ALA A 45 11.21 -4.15 -9.61
C ALA A 45 12.57 -3.83 -10.26
N THR A 46 12.52 -3.22 -11.45
CA THR A 46 13.70 -2.92 -12.27
C THR A 46 13.73 -1.48 -12.76
N HIS A 47 12.57 -0.82 -12.80
CA HIS A 47 12.45 0.59 -13.16
C HIS A 47 12.57 1.51 -11.93
N SER A 48 12.85 2.79 -12.17
CA SER A 48 13.13 3.79 -11.12
C SER A 48 12.00 3.90 -10.09
N TRP A 49 10.75 4.02 -10.54
CA TRP A 49 9.59 4.11 -9.66
C TRP A 49 9.31 2.79 -8.93
N GLU A 50 9.51 1.63 -9.57
CA GLU A 50 9.33 0.32 -8.95
C GLU A 50 10.35 0.09 -7.83
N ILE A 51 11.60 0.48 -8.05
CA ILE A 51 12.69 0.37 -7.07
C ILE A 51 12.40 1.25 -5.85
N GLY A 52 11.96 2.50 -6.08
CA GLY A 52 11.60 3.41 -4.99
C GLY A 52 10.38 2.94 -4.19
N THR A 53 9.34 2.49 -4.89
CA THR A 53 8.12 1.95 -4.28
C THR A 53 8.42 0.68 -3.48
N ARG A 54 9.27 -0.21 -4.01
CA ARG A 54 9.77 -1.36 -3.25
C ARG A 54 10.43 -0.93 -1.94
N ALA A 55 11.30 0.06 -1.97
CA ALA A 55 12.00 0.52 -0.77
C ALA A 55 11.03 1.13 0.27
N GLN A 56 10.01 1.87 -0.16
CA GLN A 56 8.95 2.40 0.71
C GLN A 56 8.12 1.28 1.34
N ALA A 57 7.65 0.32 0.53
CA ALA A 57 6.87 -0.82 0.99
C ALA A 57 7.64 -1.65 2.03
N LEU A 58 8.93 -1.93 1.78
CA LEU A 58 9.79 -2.64 2.74
C LEU A 58 10.04 -1.83 4.02
N THR A 59 10.16 -0.51 3.92
CA THR A 59 10.28 0.35 5.10
C THR A 59 9.01 0.25 5.97
N GLU A 60 7.83 0.26 5.38
CA GLU A 60 6.56 0.09 6.12
C GLU A 60 6.36 -1.31 6.69
N PHE A 61 6.73 -2.32 5.91
CA PHE A 61 6.46 -3.71 6.26
C PHE A 61 7.46 -4.25 7.29
N ASP A 62 8.76 -4.13 7.03
CA ASP A 62 9.83 -4.71 7.85
C ASP A 62 10.32 -3.76 8.95
N SER A 63 10.29 -2.44 8.71
CA SER A 63 10.87 -1.41 9.59
C SER A 63 9.88 -0.29 9.94
N PRO A 64 8.68 -0.60 10.46
CA PRO A 64 7.60 0.40 10.59
C PRO A 64 7.98 1.64 11.41
N SER A 65 8.90 1.55 12.38
CA SER A 65 9.40 2.70 13.15
C SER A 65 10.25 3.70 12.35
N TYR A 66 10.66 3.34 11.12
CA TYR A 66 11.36 4.20 10.18
C TYR A 66 10.45 4.71 9.06
N SER A 67 9.21 4.21 8.98
CA SER A 67 8.21 4.75 8.05
C SER A 67 7.66 6.06 8.59
N VAL A 68 7.50 7.03 7.68
CA VAL A 68 6.83 8.31 7.97
C VAL A 68 5.33 8.14 8.26
N LEU A 69 4.77 6.95 8.06
CA LEU A 69 3.35 6.64 8.25
C LEU A 69 3.04 5.99 9.61
N ASN A 70 4.04 5.91 10.50
CA ASN A 70 3.92 5.43 11.87
C ASN A 70 4.19 6.60 12.85
N ASP A 71 3.73 6.49 14.10
CA ASP A 71 3.83 7.55 15.13
C ASP A 71 5.25 7.71 15.71
N SER A 72 6.27 7.48 14.89
CA SER A 72 7.68 7.60 15.24
C SER A 72 8.21 8.99 14.89
N SER A 73 8.90 9.62 15.84
CA SER A 73 9.45 10.97 15.64
C SER A 73 10.45 11.01 14.47
N LEU A 74 10.36 12.06 13.66
CA LEU A 74 11.28 12.38 12.58
C LEU A 74 12.14 13.61 12.93
N PRO A 75 13.45 13.61 12.58
CA PRO A 75 14.18 12.47 12.02
C PRO A 75 14.30 11.30 13.01
N PRO A 76 14.44 10.04 12.53
CA PRO A 76 14.65 8.90 13.41
C PRO A 76 15.87 9.13 14.32
N LEU A 77 15.86 8.55 15.53
CA LEU A 77 16.99 8.68 16.45
C LEU A 77 18.29 8.24 15.75
N GLN A 78 19.33 9.07 15.85
CA GLN A 78 20.62 8.76 15.24
C GLN A 78 21.23 7.53 15.92
N GLY A 79 21.62 6.55 15.11
CA GLY A 79 22.18 5.28 15.54
C GLY A 79 22.43 4.36 14.34
N SER A 80 23.04 3.20 14.59
CA SER A 80 23.14 2.14 13.59
C SER A 80 21.73 1.69 13.17
N ALA A 81 21.49 1.59 11.86
CA ALA A 81 20.25 1.02 11.34
C ALA A 81 20.01 -0.38 11.95
N PRO A 82 18.77 -0.72 12.36
CA PRO A 82 18.43 -2.09 12.71
C PRO A 82 18.57 -2.99 11.48
N SER A 83 18.80 -4.28 11.68
CA SER A 83 18.90 -5.25 10.59
C SER A 83 17.63 -5.35 9.74
N SER A 84 16.48 -4.93 10.28
CA SER A 84 15.23 -4.83 9.52
C SER A 84 15.28 -3.79 8.38
N LEU A 85 16.24 -2.86 8.41
CA LEU A 85 16.50 -1.90 7.33
C LEU A 85 17.55 -2.38 6.32
N ASP A 86 18.22 -3.51 6.54
CA ASP A 86 19.36 -3.95 5.72
C ASP A 86 19.00 -4.04 4.23
N GLU A 87 17.79 -4.53 3.90
CA GLU A 87 17.34 -4.64 2.52
C GLU A 87 17.09 -3.27 1.88
N VAL A 88 16.46 -2.34 2.60
CA VAL A 88 16.23 -0.96 2.14
C VAL A 88 17.57 -0.24 1.90
N VAL A 89 18.52 -0.38 2.83
CA VAL A 89 19.87 0.16 2.68
C VAL A 89 20.61 -0.51 1.53
N SER A 90 20.42 -1.81 1.31
CA SER A 90 21.01 -2.54 0.18
C SER A 90 20.49 -2.03 -1.17
N ILE A 91 19.19 -1.74 -1.29
CA ILE A 91 18.61 -1.16 -2.51
C ILE A 91 19.21 0.23 -2.75
N ALA A 92 19.26 1.09 -1.72
CA ALA A 92 19.86 2.41 -1.82
C ALA A 92 21.35 2.33 -2.21
N ARG A 93 22.10 1.37 -1.64
CA ARG A 93 23.51 1.11 -1.99
C ARG A 93 23.66 0.77 -3.47
N SER A 94 22.86 -0.17 -3.98
CA SER A 94 22.90 -0.58 -5.39
C SER A 94 22.63 0.59 -6.33
N VAL A 95 21.72 1.49 -5.97
CA VAL A 95 21.45 2.72 -6.74
C VAL A 95 22.65 3.66 -6.72
N VAL A 96 23.13 4.03 -5.53
CA VAL A 96 24.22 5.03 -5.41
C VAL A 96 25.55 4.50 -5.97
N GLN A 97 25.82 3.20 -5.86
CA GLN A 97 27.02 2.57 -6.42
C GLN A 97 27.07 2.63 -7.94
N ASN A 98 25.91 2.66 -8.61
CA ASN A 98 25.82 2.73 -10.07
C ASN A 98 25.87 4.16 -10.61
N LEU A 99 25.80 5.17 -9.74
CA LEU A 99 25.93 6.57 -10.15
C LEU A 99 27.37 6.92 -10.54
N THR A 100 27.49 7.85 -11.47
CA THR A 100 28.76 8.48 -11.82
C THR A 100 28.72 9.94 -11.41
N ASN A 101 29.87 10.57 -11.16
CA ASN A 101 29.96 12.00 -10.84
C ASN A 101 29.14 12.45 -9.61
N VAL A 102 28.92 11.55 -8.64
CA VAL A 102 28.21 11.88 -7.39
C VAL A 102 28.84 13.08 -6.71
N GLY A 103 28.01 14.05 -6.37
CA GLY A 103 28.39 15.28 -5.71
C GLY A 103 29.01 16.34 -6.65
N GLN A 104 29.01 16.11 -7.96
CA GLN A 104 29.62 17.00 -8.95
C GLN A 104 28.59 17.81 -9.77
N GLY A 105 27.29 17.54 -9.60
CA GLY A 105 26.22 18.35 -10.19
C GLY A 105 24.88 17.63 -10.28
N ALA A 106 23.83 18.39 -10.59
CA ALA A 106 22.45 17.92 -10.74
C ALA A 106 22.30 16.70 -11.67
N GLN A 107 21.84 15.58 -11.13
CA GLN A 107 21.51 14.35 -11.86
C GLN A 107 20.44 13.52 -11.11
N PRO A 108 19.64 12.70 -11.81
CA PRO A 108 18.72 11.79 -11.14
C PRO A 108 19.44 10.60 -10.48
N LEU A 109 18.81 9.99 -9.47
CA LEU A 109 19.32 8.81 -8.76
C LEU A 109 19.33 7.55 -9.62
N ILE A 110 18.43 7.47 -10.61
CA ILE A 110 18.27 6.33 -11.52
C ILE A 110 17.96 6.89 -12.91
N GLY A 111 18.54 6.31 -13.95
CA GLY A 111 18.27 6.70 -15.34
C GLY A 111 19.05 7.94 -15.78
N GLY A 112 18.58 8.55 -16.87
CA GLY A 112 19.19 9.72 -17.50
C GLY A 112 18.33 10.98 -17.44
N THR A 113 18.74 11.95 -18.23
CA THR A 113 18.07 13.26 -18.39
C THR A 113 17.58 13.45 -19.84
N THR A 114 17.30 12.34 -20.53
CA THR A 114 16.99 12.31 -21.96
C THR A 114 15.50 12.28 -22.23
N SER A 115 15.11 12.67 -23.45
CA SER A 115 13.71 12.64 -23.89
C SER A 115 13.15 11.22 -23.79
N GLY A 116 11.93 11.07 -23.27
CA GLY A 116 11.27 9.79 -23.05
C GLY A 116 11.37 9.30 -21.61
N GLU A 117 12.22 9.90 -20.78
CA GLU A 117 12.36 9.55 -19.37
C GLU A 117 11.40 10.35 -18.48
N ALA A 118 10.93 9.71 -17.41
CA ALA A 118 10.22 10.39 -16.35
C ALA A 118 11.23 11.15 -15.47
N ALA A 119 11.02 12.45 -15.30
CA ALA A 119 11.82 13.30 -14.45
C ALA A 119 11.55 13.05 -12.96
N GLY A 120 10.32 12.63 -12.63
CA GLY A 120 9.88 12.43 -11.25
C GLY A 120 10.26 11.08 -10.65
N ASP A 121 10.17 10.00 -11.43
CA ASP A 121 10.32 8.62 -10.94
C ASP A 121 11.62 8.34 -10.19
N PRO A 122 12.80 8.85 -10.62
CA PRO A 122 14.05 8.62 -9.90
C PRO A 122 14.05 9.12 -8.45
N ALA A 123 13.19 10.08 -8.10
CA ALA A 123 13.10 10.61 -6.75
C ALA A 123 12.44 9.65 -5.75
N SER A 124 11.68 8.66 -6.23
CA SER A 124 10.93 7.71 -5.40
C SER A 124 11.82 6.93 -4.42
N ILE A 125 13.06 6.59 -4.80
CA ILE A 125 14.05 5.93 -3.94
C ILE A 125 14.77 6.88 -2.97
N GLY A 126 14.56 8.19 -3.12
CA GLY A 126 15.31 9.22 -2.40
C GLY A 126 15.17 9.15 -0.88
N VAL A 127 14.02 8.72 -0.34
CA VAL A 127 13.85 8.50 1.11
C VAL A 127 14.78 7.40 1.63
N ALA A 128 14.95 6.30 0.88
CA ALA A 128 15.86 5.21 1.25
C ALA A 128 17.33 5.64 1.19
N VAL A 129 17.70 6.44 0.17
CA VAL A 129 19.05 7.05 0.07
C VAL A 129 19.33 7.97 1.26
N LEU A 130 18.35 8.79 1.64
CA LEU A 130 18.43 9.66 2.80
C LEU A 130 18.51 8.88 4.12
N LEU A 131 17.77 7.77 4.25
CA LEU A 131 17.86 6.87 5.40
C LEU A 131 19.25 6.23 5.50
N ALA A 132 19.77 5.69 4.39
CA ALA A 132 21.11 5.09 4.35
C ALA A 132 22.19 6.11 4.77
N ASN A 133 22.08 7.36 4.32
CA ASN A 133 22.93 8.44 4.78
C ASN A 133 22.78 8.70 6.29
N TRP A 134 21.54 8.88 6.75
CA TRP A 134 21.21 9.22 8.13
C TRP A 134 21.66 8.17 9.14
N THR A 135 21.60 6.89 8.77
CA THR A 135 22.01 5.76 9.60
C THR A 135 23.48 5.35 9.41
N GLY A 136 24.26 6.14 8.67
CA GLY A 136 25.71 6.00 8.56
C GLY A 136 26.23 4.91 7.61
N ALA A 137 25.42 4.44 6.65
CA ALA A 137 25.82 3.40 5.70
C ALA A 137 27.10 3.79 4.91
N GLY A 138 27.23 5.06 4.53
CA GLY A 138 28.38 5.61 3.80
C GLY A 138 29.72 5.43 4.53
N ALA A 139 29.73 5.35 5.86
CA ALA A 139 30.95 5.08 6.61
C ALA A 139 31.49 3.66 6.35
N ALA A 140 30.61 2.70 6.08
CA ALA A 140 30.94 1.30 5.85
C ALA A 140 31.30 1.03 4.38
N ASP A 141 30.48 1.48 3.44
CA ASP A 141 30.66 1.19 1.99
C ASP A 141 31.39 2.28 1.19
N LYS A 142 31.69 3.42 1.82
CA LYS A 142 32.40 4.57 1.22
C LYS A 142 31.63 5.28 0.10
N LEU A 143 30.31 5.09 0.01
CA LEU A 143 29.45 5.80 -0.94
C LEU A 143 28.99 7.16 -0.38
N ASP A 144 28.83 8.14 -1.28
CA ASP A 144 28.34 9.48 -0.94
C ASP A 144 26.81 9.59 -1.15
N TYR A 145 26.06 9.01 -0.21
CA TYR A 145 24.60 9.09 -0.22
C TYR A 145 24.08 10.54 -0.09
N ALA A 146 24.77 11.40 0.66
CA ALA A 146 24.40 12.79 0.82
C ALA A 146 24.55 13.59 -0.48
N GLY A 147 25.68 13.39 -1.18
CA GLY A 147 25.92 13.94 -2.51
C GLY A 147 24.88 13.46 -3.52
N ALA A 148 24.60 12.16 -3.56
CA ALA A 148 23.60 11.60 -4.47
C ALA A 148 22.20 12.19 -4.24
N ALA A 149 21.77 12.29 -2.97
CA ALA A 149 20.49 12.92 -2.64
C ALA A 149 20.46 14.42 -3.00
N ARG A 150 21.57 15.14 -2.78
CA ARG A 150 21.67 16.56 -3.17
C ARG A 150 21.57 16.72 -4.69
N ASP A 151 22.28 15.92 -5.46
CA ASP A 151 22.28 16.01 -6.91
C ASP A 151 20.87 15.77 -7.50
N GLN A 152 20.11 14.82 -6.95
CA GLN A 152 18.70 14.58 -7.31
C GLN A 152 17.79 15.75 -6.95
N LEU A 153 18.02 16.36 -5.79
CA LEU A 153 17.28 17.54 -5.36
C LEU A 153 17.53 18.72 -6.32
N GLU A 154 18.79 18.99 -6.65
CA GLU A 154 19.17 20.04 -7.61
C GLU A 154 18.61 19.77 -9.00
N TYR A 155 18.61 18.50 -9.45
CA TYR A 155 18.00 18.11 -10.71
C TYR A 155 16.51 18.48 -10.76
N LEU A 156 15.73 18.05 -9.78
CA LEU A 156 14.30 18.38 -9.69
C LEU A 156 14.05 19.88 -9.59
N LEU A 157 14.87 20.58 -8.80
CA LEU A 157 14.62 21.99 -8.52
C LEU A 157 15.03 22.91 -9.67
N GLU A 158 16.12 22.60 -10.37
CA GLU A 158 16.77 23.53 -11.29
C GLU A 158 16.73 23.09 -12.76
N LYS A 159 16.54 21.79 -13.05
CA LYS A 159 16.67 21.25 -14.41
C LYS A 159 15.33 20.82 -15.01
N VAL A 160 14.43 20.31 -14.18
CA VAL A 160 13.14 19.79 -14.66
C VAL A 160 12.20 20.95 -15.07
N PRO A 161 11.52 20.87 -16.23
CA PRO A 161 10.53 21.88 -16.64
C PRO A 161 9.42 22.07 -15.62
N ARG A 162 8.78 23.24 -15.63
CA ARG A 162 7.69 23.57 -14.70
C ARG A 162 6.51 24.21 -15.42
N THR A 163 5.32 24.06 -14.85
CA THR A 163 4.19 24.92 -15.22
C THR A 163 4.46 26.37 -14.83
N SER A 164 3.69 27.32 -15.36
CA SER A 164 3.77 28.74 -14.98
C SER A 164 3.61 28.97 -13.48
N ASP A 165 2.84 28.10 -12.83
CA ASP A 165 2.48 28.22 -11.41
C ASP A 165 3.45 27.43 -10.51
N GLY A 166 4.49 26.83 -11.10
CA GLY A 166 5.64 26.25 -10.40
C GLY A 166 5.58 24.74 -10.15
N ALA A 167 4.59 24.03 -10.71
CA ALA A 167 4.52 22.57 -10.62
C ALA A 167 5.66 21.95 -11.43
N ILE A 168 6.47 21.12 -10.80
CA ILE A 168 7.55 20.37 -11.45
C ILE A 168 6.91 19.35 -12.38
N SER A 169 7.40 19.26 -13.61
CA SER A 169 6.92 18.28 -14.59
C SER A 169 7.28 16.86 -14.17
N HIS A 170 6.39 15.91 -14.47
CA HIS A 170 6.69 14.49 -14.39
C HIS A 170 7.60 14.03 -15.54
N ARG A 171 7.63 14.75 -16.66
CA ARG A 171 8.42 14.44 -17.87
C ARG A 171 9.54 15.44 -18.14
N VAL A 172 10.61 14.98 -18.77
CA VAL A 172 11.80 15.79 -19.07
C VAL A 172 11.57 16.73 -20.25
N GLU A 173 10.92 16.24 -21.30
CA GLU A 173 10.84 16.90 -22.61
C GLU A 173 9.74 17.97 -22.70
N ASN A 174 8.63 17.75 -22.01
CA ASN A 174 7.45 18.62 -22.04
C ASN A 174 6.82 18.64 -20.65
N VAL A 175 6.17 19.75 -20.31
CA VAL A 175 5.43 19.85 -19.05
C VAL A 175 4.22 18.93 -19.08
N GLN A 176 4.24 17.90 -18.24
CA GLN A 176 3.12 16.99 -18.02
C GLN A 176 2.99 16.69 -16.52
N LEU A 177 1.76 16.72 -16.02
CA LEU A 177 1.43 16.44 -14.63
C LEU A 177 0.69 15.11 -14.58
N TRP A 178 1.35 14.08 -14.03
CA TRP A 178 0.80 12.73 -13.85
C TRP A 178 0.50 12.51 -12.38
N ALA A 179 -0.66 11.91 -12.04
CA ALA A 179 -1.06 11.69 -10.64
C ALA A 179 0.04 10.98 -9.81
N ASP A 180 0.77 10.08 -10.45
CA ASP A 180 1.91 9.29 -9.97
C ASP A 180 3.01 10.15 -9.32
N PHE A 181 3.27 11.34 -9.89
CA PHE A 181 4.31 12.26 -9.41
C PHE A 181 4.21 12.54 -7.91
N VAL A 182 2.99 12.56 -7.38
CA VAL A 182 2.71 12.88 -5.98
C VAL A 182 3.29 11.82 -5.03
N TYR A 183 3.44 10.58 -5.46
CA TYR A 183 4.15 9.55 -4.71
C TYR A 183 5.67 9.62 -4.92
N MET A 184 6.12 10.03 -6.11
CA MET A 184 7.55 9.97 -6.46
C MET A 184 8.36 11.10 -5.81
N VAL A 185 7.93 12.36 -5.98
CA VAL A 185 8.76 13.53 -5.67
C VAL A 185 8.45 14.17 -4.31
N PRO A 186 7.20 14.53 -3.98
CA PRO A 186 6.91 15.23 -2.72
C PRO A 186 7.40 14.51 -1.46
N PRO A 187 7.29 13.18 -1.29
CA PRO A 187 7.82 12.49 -0.12
C PRO A 187 9.33 12.66 0.04
N PHE A 188 10.09 12.61 -1.05
CA PHE A 188 11.53 12.87 -1.03
C PHE A 188 11.86 14.29 -0.58
N LEU A 189 11.19 15.30 -1.16
CA LEU A 189 11.41 16.71 -0.78
C LEU A 189 11.08 16.94 0.71
N ALA A 190 9.95 16.42 1.18
CA ALA A 190 9.52 16.56 2.57
C ALA A 190 10.53 15.94 3.53
N TYR A 191 10.96 14.70 3.25
CA TYR A 191 11.89 13.98 4.11
C TYR A 191 13.28 14.66 4.12
N TYR A 192 13.79 15.07 2.96
CA TYR A 192 15.02 15.86 2.85
C TYR A 192 14.95 17.14 3.69
N GLY A 193 13.85 17.88 3.59
CA GLY A 193 13.62 19.12 4.34
C GLY A 193 13.60 18.92 5.84
N VAL A 194 13.03 17.80 6.32
CA VAL A 194 13.05 17.45 7.75
C VAL A 194 14.46 17.11 8.22
N LEU A 195 15.19 16.24 7.51
CA LEU A 195 16.56 15.84 7.89
C LEU A 195 17.53 17.02 7.91
N THR A 196 17.36 17.97 7.00
CA THR A 196 18.23 19.15 6.85
C THR A 196 17.74 20.39 7.60
N ARG A 197 16.63 20.28 8.34
CA ARG A 197 16.00 21.41 9.04
C ARG A 197 15.69 22.60 8.12
N ASN A 198 15.20 22.30 6.93
CA ASN A 198 14.76 23.26 5.93
C ASN A 198 13.23 23.20 5.74
N GLN A 199 12.48 24.04 6.47
CA GLN A 199 11.02 24.09 6.37
C GLN A 199 10.54 24.51 4.97
N THR A 200 11.29 25.36 4.27
CA THR A 200 10.94 25.79 2.90
C THR A 200 10.87 24.61 1.95
N LEU A 201 11.73 23.60 2.12
CA LEU A 201 11.69 22.40 1.30
C LEU A 201 10.50 21.49 1.64
N VAL A 202 10.10 21.42 2.92
CA VAL A 202 8.86 20.73 3.34
C VAL A 202 7.62 21.46 2.79
N GLN A 203 7.65 22.79 2.78
CA GLN A 203 6.61 23.60 2.16
C GLN A 203 6.54 23.36 0.64
N ALA A 204 7.70 23.27 -0.04
CA ALA A 204 7.74 22.92 -1.46
C ALA A 204 7.11 21.55 -1.75
N ALA A 205 7.33 20.55 -0.90
CA ALA A 205 6.66 19.24 -1.01
C ALA A 205 5.13 19.36 -0.95
N TYR A 206 4.62 20.08 0.05
CA TYR A 206 3.18 20.37 0.16
C TYR A 206 2.65 21.13 -1.07
N ASP A 207 3.38 22.14 -1.55
CA ASP A 207 2.96 22.94 -2.70
C ASP A 207 2.90 22.12 -3.98
N GLN A 208 3.81 21.14 -4.17
CA GLN A 208 3.69 20.20 -5.28
C GLN A 208 2.41 19.36 -5.18
N CYS A 209 2.05 18.83 -4.00
CA CYS A 209 0.77 18.13 -3.82
C CYS A 209 -0.43 19.04 -4.15
N ARG A 210 -0.40 20.30 -3.70
CA ARG A 210 -1.45 21.29 -3.95
C ARG A 210 -1.63 21.58 -5.43
N LEU A 211 -0.53 21.86 -6.13
CA LEU A 211 -0.53 22.20 -7.56
C LEU A 211 -1.01 21.03 -8.42
N TYR A 212 -0.57 19.81 -8.09
CA TYR A 212 -1.04 18.60 -8.77
C TYR A 212 -2.54 18.36 -8.54
N ARG A 213 -3.03 18.58 -7.32
CA ARG A 213 -4.46 18.54 -7.03
C ARG A 213 -5.22 19.57 -7.88
N GLU A 214 -4.78 20.82 -7.88
CA GLU A 214 -5.44 21.90 -8.64
C GLU A 214 -5.52 21.58 -10.15
N ALA A 215 -4.51 20.91 -10.69
CA ALA A 215 -4.48 20.53 -12.11
C ALA A 215 -5.33 19.28 -12.44
N LEU A 216 -5.35 18.28 -11.55
CA LEU A 216 -5.87 16.95 -11.87
C LEU A 216 -7.24 16.64 -11.28
N VAL A 217 -7.65 17.29 -10.19
CA VAL A 217 -8.96 17.04 -9.57
C VAL A 217 -10.09 17.30 -10.58
N ASP A 218 -11.04 16.39 -10.63
CA ASP A 218 -12.29 16.52 -11.36
C ASP A 218 -13.43 16.63 -10.35
N THR A 219 -13.99 17.84 -10.23
CA THR A 219 -15.10 18.11 -9.30
C THR A 219 -16.43 17.53 -9.77
N ASP A 220 -16.59 17.31 -11.08
CA ASP A 220 -17.80 16.72 -11.65
C ASP A 220 -17.81 15.20 -11.42
N ALA A 221 -16.63 14.59 -11.30
CA ALA A 221 -16.43 13.19 -10.92
C ALA A 221 -16.26 12.98 -9.39
N GLY A 222 -16.90 13.82 -8.58
CA GLY A 222 -16.92 13.66 -7.11
C GLY A 222 -15.58 13.92 -6.41
N GLY A 223 -14.59 14.48 -7.11
CA GLY A 223 -13.26 14.76 -6.58
C GLY A 223 -12.22 13.67 -6.86
N MET A 224 -12.53 12.70 -7.72
CA MET A 224 -11.51 11.83 -8.34
C MET A 224 -10.50 12.68 -9.13
N TRP A 225 -9.31 12.15 -9.33
CA TRP A 225 -8.28 12.80 -10.14
C TRP A 225 -8.23 12.17 -11.52
N ARG A 226 -8.13 13.02 -12.53
CA ARG A 226 -7.68 12.64 -13.88
C ARG A 226 -6.25 12.15 -13.80
N HIS A 227 -5.88 11.25 -14.70
CA HIS A 227 -4.56 10.63 -14.69
C HIS A 227 -3.45 11.61 -15.11
N ILE A 228 -3.58 12.25 -16.28
CA ILE A 228 -2.55 13.12 -16.86
C ILE A 228 -3.12 14.43 -17.39
N ALA A 229 -2.50 15.55 -17.02
CA ALA A 229 -2.70 16.85 -17.63
C ALA A 229 -1.45 17.33 -18.39
N GLY A 230 -1.64 17.95 -19.56
CA GLY A 230 -0.56 18.42 -20.44
C GLY A 230 -0.88 18.14 -21.91
N ASN A 231 0.13 18.16 -22.77
CA ASN A 231 -0.03 17.97 -24.22
C ASN A 231 -0.53 16.56 -24.61
N ASP A 232 -0.18 15.53 -23.82
CA ASP A 232 -0.64 14.15 -24.00
C ASP A 232 -1.49 13.76 -22.79
N SER A 233 -2.67 14.38 -22.67
CA SER A 233 -3.55 14.20 -21.52
C SER A 233 -4.27 12.85 -21.53
N ASP A 234 -4.42 12.27 -20.35
CA ASP A 234 -5.34 11.18 -20.04
C ASP A 234 -6.33 11.70 -19.01
N THR A 235 -7.56 11.97 -19.46
CA THR A 235 -8.62 12.50 -18.61
C THR A 235 -9.40 11.42 -17.87
N GLY A 236 -9.02 10.14 -18.00
CA GLY A 236 -9.68 9.06 -17.27
C GLY A 236 -9.34 9.08 -15.77
N HIS A 237 -10.26 8.56 -14.96
CA HIS A 237 -10.08 8.38 -13.52
C HIS A 237 -9.39 7.04 -13.21
N TRP A 238 -8.12 6.95 -13.58
CA TRP A 238 -7.32 5.75 -13.35
C TRP A 238 -7.20 5.47 -11.85
N THR A 239 -7.61 4.28 -11.43
CA THR A 239 -7.73 3.87 -10.03
C THR A 239 -6.36 3.85 -9.35
N THR A 240 -5.36 3.24 -9.97
CA THR A 240 -3.99 3.24 -9.44
C THR A 240 -3.41 4.65 -9.34
N GLY A 241 -3.65 5.52 -10.32
CA GLY A 241 -3.24 6.93 -10.27
C GLY A 241 -3.84 7.72 -9.09
N ASN A 242 -5.11 7.50 -8.78
CA ASN A 242 -5.76 8.05 -7.58
C ASN A 242 -5.13 7.50 -6.28
N GLY A 243 -4.79 6.21 -6.28
CA GLY A 243 -4.04 5.56 -5.21
C GLY A 243 -2.67 6.19 -4.96
N TRP A 244 -1.89 6.42 -6.03
CA TRP A 244 -0.59 7.09 -5.96
C TRP A 244 -0.69 8.48 -5.34
N ALA A 245 -1.65 9.28 -5.81
CA ALA A 245 -1.87 10.63 -5.30
C ALA A 245 -2.18 10.61 -3.80
N ALA A 246 -3.09 9.74 -3.35
CA ALA A 246 -3.43 9.57 -1.94
C ALA A 246 -2.22 9.10 -1.10
N ALA A 247 -1.50 8.09 -1.57
CA ALA A 247 -0.37 7.49 -0.87
C ALA A 247 0.82 8.45 -0.74
N GLY A 248 1.09 9.25 -1.77
CA GLY A 248 2.11 10.30 -1.74
C GLY A 248 1.76 11.43 -0.77
N MET A 249 0.52 11.93 -0.82
CA MET A 249 0.04 12.96 0.12
C MET A 249 0.10 12.49 1.58
N LEU A 250 -0.23 11.23 1.86
CA LEU A 250 -0.13 10.65 3.21
C LEU A 250 1.32 10.58 3.71
N ARG A 251 2.29 10.30 2.85
CA ARG A 251 3.71 10.31 3.23
C ARG A 251 4.20 11.72 3.55
N VAL A 252 3.76 12.74 2.80
CA VAL A 252 4.04 14.14 3.13
C VAL A 252 3.35 14.53 4.44
N LEU A 253 2.09 14.11 4.65
CA LEU A 253 1.33 14.35 5.87
C LEU A 253 2.06 13.79 7.09
N GLY A 254 2.40 12.50 7.08
CA GLY A 254 3.13 11.85 8.16
C GLY A 254 4.49 12.50 8.42
N THR A 255 5.21 12.87 7.35
CA THR A 255 6.47 13.61 7.47
C THR A 255 6.29 14.95 8.21
N ILE A 256 5.23 15.69 7.91
CA ILE A 256 4.91 16.95 8.61
C ILE A 256 4.53 16.68 10.08
N GLN A 257 3.60 15.74 10.32
CA GLN A 257 3.04 15.47 11.65
C GLN A 257 4.09 14.97 12.64
N HIS A 258 5.03 14.15 12.18
CA HIS A 258 6.02 13.53 13.06
C HIS A 258 7.35 14.32 13.16
N SER A 259 7.47 15.48 12.49
CA SER A 259 8.69 16.30 12.50
C SER A 259 8.61 17.52 13.42
N GLN A 260 9.73 18.27 13.48
CA GLN A 260 9.82 19.57 14.13
C GLN A 260 8.86 20.64 13.58
N TYR A 261 8.20 20.40 12.44
CA TYR A 261 7.28 21.36 11.79
C TYR A 261 5.80 21.07 12.03
N SER A 262 5.46 20.03 12.78
CA SER A 262 4.07 19.61 13.05
C SER A 262 3.16 20.76 13.51
N LYS A 263 3.67 21.65 14.37
CA LYS A 263 2.93 22.82 14.85
C LYS A 263 2.82 23.94 13.81
N SER A 264 3.91 24.26 13.12
CA SER A 264 3.96 25.39 12.17
C SER A 264 3.26 25.08 10.85
N MET A 265 3.13 23.80 10.49
CA MET A 265 2.50 23.33 9.25
C MET A 265 1.18 22.59 9.49
N LYS A 266 0.49 22.90 10.60
CA LYS A 266 -0.79 22.25 10.96
C LYS A 266 -1.89 22.44 9.91
N SER A 267 -1.94 23.59 9.25
CA SER A 267 -2.87 23.85 8.14
C SER A 267 -2.60 22.94 6.95
N GLN A 268 -1.34 22.81 6.56
CA GLN A 268 -0.89 21.99 5.44
C GLN A 268 -1.20 20.51 5.72
N ALA A 269 -0.96 20.04 6.95
CA ALA A 269 -1.34 18.70 7.37
C ALA A 269 -2.85 18.47 7.27
N LYS A 270 -3.67 19.44 7.69
CA LYS A 270 -5.14 19.36 7.57
C LYS A 270 -5.59 19.30 6.10
N ASP A 271 -4.98 20.11 5.24
CA ASP A 271 -5.30 20.15 3.81
C ASP A 271 -4.99 18.80 3.15
N LEU A 272 -3.80 18.24 3.37
CA LEU A 272 -3.40 16.94 2.83
C LEU A 272 -4.39 15.83 3.25
N ALA A 273 -4.75 15.77 4.54
CA ALA A 273 -5.76 14.81 5.01
C ALA A 273 -7.13 15.02 4.35
N GLY A 274 -7.52 16.29 4.14
CA GLY A 274 -8.76 16.65 3.45
C GLY A 274 -8.75 16.26 1.98
N TRP A 275 -7.64 16.43 1.26
CA TRP A 275 -7.49 16.07 -0.14
C TRP A 275 -7.46 14.55 -0.35
N VAL A 276 -6.81 13.80 0.54
CA VAL A 276 -6.88 12.33 0.53
C VAL A 276 -8.32 11.88 0.79
N SER A 277 -9.02 12.49 1.75
CA SER A 277 -10.45 12.21 1.98
C SER A 277 -11.31 12.52 0.77
N GLN A 278 -10.99 13.57 -0.01
CA GLN A 278 -11.68 13.90 -1.26
C GLN A 278 -11.50 12.79 -2.30
N ILE A 279 -10.27 12.30 -2.51
CA ILE A 279 -10.01 11.17 -3.42
C ILE A 279 -10.82 9.95 -3.00
N HIS A 280 -10.75 9.57 -1.70
CA HIS A 280 -11.49 8.42 -1.19
C HIS A 280 -13.00 8.57 -1.41
N ASN A 281 -13.57 9.72 -1.06
CA ASN A 281 -15.01 9.95 -1.21
C ASN A 281 -15.46 9.99 -2.68
N GLY A 282 -14.59 10.42 -3.60
CA GLY A 282 -14.85 10.38 -5.03
C GLY A 282 -14.82 8.98 -5.60
N ILE A 283 -13.81 8.17 -5.23
CA ILE A 283 -13.57 6.86 -5.86
C ILE A 283 -14.37 5.71 -5.24
N TYR A 284 -14.57 5.67 -3.92
CA TYR A 284 -15.25 4.54 -3.26
C TYR A 284 -16.72 4.30 -3.66
N PRO A 285 -17.51 5.28 -4.12
CA PRO A 285 -18.80 5.03 -4.77
C PRO A 285 -18.73 4.08 -5.96
N HIS A 286 -17.57 3.95 -6.60
CA HIS A 286 -17.33 3.08 -7.76
C HIS A 286 -16.80 1.68 -7.38
N LEU A 287 -16.67 1.38 -6.08
CA LEU A 287 -16.22 0.06 -5.63
C LEU A 287 -17.23 -1.02 -6.05
N GLN A 288 -16.79 -2.01 -6.82
CA GLN A 288 -17.67 -3.05 -7.33
C GLN A 288 -18.22 -3.93 -6.20
N THR A 289 -19.27 -4.70 -6.49
CA THR A 289 -19.82 -5.71 -5.57
C THR A 289 -18.79 -6.77 -5.23
N THR A 290 -17.88 -7.08 -6.16
CA THR A 290 -16.72 -7.99 -5.98
C THR A 290 -15.73 -7.50 -4.93
N GLY A 291 -15.71 -6.20 -4.60
CA GLY A 291 -14.72 -5.60 -3.71
C GLY A 291 -13.46 -5.10 -4.43
N LEU A 292 -13.39 -5.19 -5.75
CA LEU A 292 -12.33 -4.61 -6.57
C LEU A 292 -12.83 -3.36 -7.30
N PHE A 293 -11.92 -2.46 -7.63
CA PHE A 293 -12.19 -1.37 -8.57
C PHE A 293 -11.95 -1.82 -10.02
N LYS A 294 -12.55 -1.09 -10.95
CA LYS A 294 -12.15 -1.08 -12.36
C LYS A 294 -10.85 -0.29 -12.53
N ASN A 295 -10.06 -0.58 -13.56
CA ASN A 295 -8.83 0.15 -13.87
C ASN A 295 -9.10 1.66 -14.05
N TYR A 296 -10.15 2.01 -14.77
CA TYR A 296 -10.74 3.35 -14.69
C TYR A 296 -12.02 3.25 -13.88
N ALA A 297 -12.07 3.91 -12.72
CA ALA A 297 -13.06 3.62 -11.68
C ALA A 297 -14.52 3.73 -12.16
N ASP A 298 -14.79 4.72 -13.02
CA ASP A 298 -16.10 5.03 -13.57
C ASP A 298 -16.35 4.48 -14.99
N ASP A 299 -15.42 3.69 -15.54
CA ASP A 299 -15.58 3.02 -16.82
C ASP A 299 -15.84 1.52 -16.64
N SER A 300 -17.11 1.13 -16.79
CA SER A 300 -17.52 -0.27 -16.70
C SER A 300 -16.90 -1.20 -17.75
N THR A 301 -16.33 -0.66 -18.83
CA THR A 301 -15.71 -1.44 -19.90
C THR A 301 -14.26 -1.83 -19.61
N SER A 302 -13.62 -1.21 -18.62
CA SER A 302 -12.25 -1.56 -18.25
C SER A 302 -12.17 -2.87 -17.45
N PHE A 303 -10.96 -3.42 -17.36
CA PHE A 303 -10.69 -4.61 -16.54
C PHE A 303 -10.68 -4.26 -15.03
N ASP A 304 -10.72 -5.27 -14.17
CA ASP A 304 -10.58 -5.09 -12.72
C ASP A 304 -9.12 -4.77 -12.37
N ASP A 305 -8.87 -3.84 -11.45
CA ASP A 305 -7.52 -3.42 -11.05
C ASP A 305 -7.26 -3.76 -9.59
N ALA A 306 -6.63 -4.90 -9.35
CA ALA A 306 -6.25 -5.35 -8.02
C ALA A 306 -5.15 -4.47 -7.40
N SER A 307 -4.22 -3.94 -8.21
CA SER A 307 -3.16 -3.04 -7.75
C SER A 307 -3.75 -1.75 -7.20
N GLY A 308 -4.59 -1.07 -7.99
CA GLY A 308 -5.29 0.15 -7.59
C GLY A 308 -6.18 -0.05 -6.36
N THR A 309 -6.83 -1.22 -6.29
CA THR A 309 -7.62 -1.63 -5.13
C THR A 309 -6.77 -1.76 -3.86
N ALA A 310 -5.59 -2.38 -3.95
CA ALA A 310 -4.69 -2.57 -2.82
C ALA A 310 -4.15 -1.24 -2.28
N ILE A 311 -3.65 -0.36 -3.15
CA ILE A 311 -3.12 0.95 -2.71
C ILE A 311 -4.23 1.84 -2.13
N LEU A 312 -5.43 1.85 -2.70
CA LEU A 312 -6.55 2.62 -2.13
C LEU A 312 -6.93 2.11 -0.73
N ALA A 313 -7.05 0.80 -0.55
CA ALA A 313 -7.30 0.22 0.78
C ALA A 313 -6.17 0.59 1.77
N SER A 314 -4.90 0.49 1.36
CA SER A 314 -3.74 0.94 2.16
C SER A 314 -3.91 2.38 2.65
N THR A 315 -4.22 3.30 1.73
CA THR A 315 -4.34 4.73 2.04
C THR A 315 -5.51 5.03 2.99
N VAL A 316 -6.60 4.26 2.96
CA VAL A 316 -7.69 4.40 3.94
C VAL A 316 -7.23 4.04 5.34
N TYR A 317 -6.54 2.91 5.53
CA TYR A 317 -6.02 2.54 6.84
C TYR A 317 -4.99 3.55 7.35
N ARG A 318 -4.10 4.04 6.47
CA ARG A 318 -3.12 5.08 6.83
C ARG A 318 -3.78 6.41 7.19
N LEU A 319 -4.82 6.84 6.46
CA LEU A 319 -5.58 8.05 6.82
C LEU A 319 -6.31 7.89 8.16
N ALA A 320 -6.85 6.71 8.45
CA ALA A 320 -7.45 6.40 9.75
C ALA A 320 -6.43 6.55 10.88
N LEU A 321 -5.21 6.02 10.71
CA LEU A 321 -4.13 6.12 11.69
C LEU A 321 -3.63 7.57 11.88
N LEU A 322 -3.39 8.30 10.79
CA LEU A 322 -2.77 9.63 10.84
C LEU A 322 -3.74 10.76 11.17
N SER A 323 -5.04 10.59 10.89
CA SER A 323 -6.04 11.66 10.96
C SER A 323 -7.37 11.26 11.62
N GLY A 324 -7.54 10.00 12.03
CA GLY A 324 -8.77 9.53 12.67
C GLY A 324 -9.99 9.53 11.73
N VAL A 325 -9.78 9.55 10.41
CA VAL A 325 -10.86 9.53 9.41
C VAL A 325 -11.21 8.09 9.10
N HIS A 326 -12.41 7.68 9.49
CA HIS A 326 -12.84 6.27 9.42
C HIS A 326 -13.89 5.99 8.33
N THR A 327 -14.31 7.00 7.57
CA THR A 327 -15.47 6.95 6.65
C THR A 327 -15.43 5.75 5.70
N ASN A 328 -14.27 5.49 5.08
CA ASN A 328 -14.12 4.45 4.06
C ASN A 328 -13.48 3.15 4.60
N VAL A 329 -13.24 3.03 5.91
CA VAL A 329 -12.65 1.82 6.53
C VAL A 329 -13.45 0.55 6.20
N PRO A 330 -14.79 0.53 6.25
CA PRO A 330 -15.56 -0.66 5.84
C PRO A 330 -15.35 -1.05 4.37
N ASN A 331 -15.16 -0.07 3.48
CA ASN A 331 -14.89 -0.33 2.06
C ASN A 331 -13.47 -0.87 1.85
N ALA A 332 -12.48 -0.33 2.56
CA ALA A 332 -11.12 -0.87 2.54
C ALA A 332 -11.06 -2.32 3.07
N GLU A 333 -11.79 -2.64 4.15
CA GLU A 333 -11.92 -4.03 4.61
C GLU A 333 -12.57 -4.93 3.55
N LYS A 334 -13.62 -4.46 2.87
CA LYS A 334 -14.24 -5.22 1.76
C LYS A 334 -13.22 -5.54 0.67
N SER A 335 -12.41 -4.55 0.26
CA SER A 335 -11.37 -4.72 -0.73
C SER A 335 -10.27 -5.68 -0.28
N ARG A 336 -9.75 -5.53 0.94
CA ARG A 336 -8.73 -6.41 1.51
C ARG A 336 -9.21 -7.86 1.59
N ILE A 337 -10.45 -8.08 2.05
CA ILE A 337 -11.06 -9.41 2.13
C ILE A 337 -11.22 -10.03 0.74
N ALA A 338 -11.65 -9.24 -0.25
CA ALA A 338 -11.79 -9.70 -1.62
C ALA A 338 -10.44 -10.11 -2.23
N LEU A 339 -9.42 -9.26 -2.12
CA LEU A 339 -8.07 -9.53 -2.63
C LEU A 339 -7.45 -10.80 -2.03
N PHE A 340 -7.73 -11.09 -0.75
CA PHE A 340 -7.19 -12.27 -0.06
C PHE A 340 -8.18 -13.44 0.01
N ALA A 341 -9.21 -13.44 -0.85
CA ALA A 341 -10.17 -14.54 -0.88
C ALA A 341 -9.55 -15.83 -1.42
N PRO A 342 -9.86 -16.99 -0.82
CA PRO A 342 -9.47 -18.27 -1.39
C PRO A 342 -10.20 -18.50 -2.72
N SER A 343 -9.53 -19.14 -3.68
CA SER A 343 -10.16 -19.61 -4.90
C SER A 343 -11.30 -20.57 -4.56
N ALA A 344 -12.45 -20.41 -5.21
CA ALA A 344 -13.54 -21.36 -5.07
C ALA A 344 -13.06 -22.76 -5.49
N SER A 345 -13.09 -23.73 -4.58
CA SER A 345 -12.81 -25.11 -4.93
C SER A 345 -13.91 -25.61 -5.86
N SER A 346 -13.55 -25.93 -7.10
CA SER A 346 -14.45 -26.69 -7.97
C SER A 346 -14.85 -27.97 -7.25
N PRO A 347 -16.15 -28.34 -7.16
CA PRO A 347 -16.54 -29.62 -6.59
C PRO A 347 -15.95 -30.71 -7.48
N SER A 348 -15.00 -31.46 -6.93
CA SER A 348 -14.45 -32.64 -7.59
C SER A 348 -15.59 -33.62 -7.82
N SER A 349 -15.97 -33.78 -9.09
CA SER A 349 -16.84 -34.88 -9.51
C SER A 349 -16.09 -36.18 -9.24
N SER A 350 -16.41 -36.83 -8.13
CA SER A 350 -15.96 -38.17 -7.81
C SER A 350 -16.57 -39.16 -8.80
N SER A 351 -15.90 -39.37 -9.93
CA SER A 351 -16.18 -40.50 -10.80
C SER A 351 -15.72 -41.78 -10.08
N SER A 352 -16.70 -42.54 -9.61
CA SER A 352 -16.51 -43.88 -9.06
C SER A 352 -16.01 -44.83 -10.14
N SER A 353 -14.73 -45.19 -10.12
CA SER A 353 -14.21 -46.34 -10.87
C SER A 353 -14.22 -47.58 -9.96
N SER A 354 -15.05 -48.52 -10.36
CA SER A 354 -15.24 -49.84 -9.76
C SER A 354 -13.97 -50.69 -9.81
N LEU A 355 -13.69 -51.36 -8.70
CA LEU A 355 -12.68 -52.40 -8.55
C LEU A 355 -12.89 -53.56 -9.53
N SER A 356 -11.84 -53.98 -10.22
CA SER A 356 -11.71 -55.32 -10.79
C SER A 356 -10.35 -55.90 -10.41
N SER A 357 -10.41 -56.93 -9.57
CA SER A 357 -9.31 -57.75 -9.08
C SER A 357 -8.88 -58.81 -10.09
N SER A 358 -7.58 -59.00 -10.30
CA SER A 358 -7.03 -60.29 -10.75
C SER A 358 -5.60 -60.49 -10.24
N SER A 359 -5.43 -61.63 -9.60
CA SER A 359 -4.25 -62.20 -8.94
C SER A 359 -3.27 -62.88 -9.89
N SER A 360 -1.96 -62.80 -9.62
CA SER A 360 -1.00 -63.91 -9.75
C SER A 360 0.38 -63.56 -9.17
N SER A 361 0.97 -64.53 -8.45
CA SER A 361 2.31 -64.53 -7.83
C SER A 361 3.28 -65.42 -8.67
N PRO A 362 4.49 -65.80 -8.20
CA PRO A 362 5.69 -64.98 -7.90
C PRO A 362 6.98 -65.57 -8.54
N SER A 363 8.11 -64.85 -8.60
CA SER A 363 9.46 -65.46 -8.52
C SER A 363 10.57 -64.44 -8.19
N SER A 364 11.51 -64.84 -7.29
CA SER A 364 12.97 -64.57 -7.19
C SER A 364 13.57 -63.21 -7.61
N SER A 365 14.65 -62.65 -7.05
CA SER A 365 15.61 -62.97 -5.98
C SER A 365 16.59 -61.79 -5.92
N HIS A 366 17.04 -61.40 -4.72
CA HIS A 366 18.41 -61.00 -4.34
C HIS A 366 18.46 -59.85 -3.34
N ALA A 367 19.26 -60.10 -2.29
CA ALA A 367 19.65 -59.17 -1.25
C ALA A 367 20.82 -58.29 -1.72
N SER A 368 20.89 -57.04 -1.22
CA SER A 368 22.05 -56.50 -0.48
C SER A 368 21.82 -55.04 -0.04
N SER A 369 21.92 -54.87 1.28
CA SER A 369 22.45 -53.74 2.06
C SER A 369 22.47 -52.31 1.51
N GLY A 370 21.88 -51.42 2.32
CA GLY A 370 22.49 -50.13 2.68
C GLY A 370 21.88 -48.91 1.99
N THR A 371 21.05 -48.16 2.71
CA THR A 371 21.24 -46.73 3.05
C THR A 371 20.01 -46.27 3.82
N SER A 372 20.23 -45.71 5.00
CA SER A 372 19.25 -45.10 5.88
C SER A 372 18.59 -43.91 5.19
N SER A 373 17.34 -44.08 4.75
CA SER A 373 16.46 -42.99 4.32
C SER A 373 15.79 -42.37 5.55
N SER A 374 16.28 -41.21 5.97
CA SER A 374 15.51 -40.32 6.84
C SER A 374 14.32 -39.79 6.04
N THR A 375 13.16 -40.36 6.32
CA THR A 375 11.86 -39.89 5.88
C THR A 375 11.61 -38.53 6.53
N ALA A 376 11.88 -37.46 5.79
CA ALA A 376 11.32 -36.15 6.11
C ALA A 376 9.80 -36.25 5.95
N PRO A 377 8.98 -35.86 6.96
CA PRO A 377 7.57 -35.67 6.72
C PRO A 377 7.43 -34.40 5.87
N SER A 378 7.19 -34.59 4.57
CA SER A 378 6.66 -33.53 3.71
C SER A 378 5.22 -33.25 4.11
N SER A 379 5.04 -32.49 5.19
CA SER A 379 3.79 -31.78 5.41
C SER A 379 3.81 -30.51 4.54
N SER A 380 3.71 -30.68 3.22
CA SER A 380 3.27 -29.60 2.35
C SER A 380 1.78 -29.41 2.62
N ALA A 381 1.46 -28.67 3.68
CA ALA A 381 0.15 -28.04 3.78
C ALA A 381 0.09 -27.05 2.62
N THR A 382 -0.50 -27.47 1.51
CA THR A 382 -0.73 -26.58 0.37
C THR A 382 -1.61 -25.45 0.88
N SER A 383 -1.03 -24.26 1.04
CA SER A 383 -1.83 -23.06 1.33
C SER A 383 -2.95 -22.99 0.29
N PRO A 384 -4.20 -22.71 0.72
CA PRO A 384 -5.30 -22.60 -0.23
C PRO A 384 -4.94 -21.53 -1.27
N SER A 385 -5.08 -21.85 -2.55
CA SER A 385 -4.82 -20.90 -3.62
C SER A 385 -5.70 -19.67 -3.43
N LEU A 386 -5.13 -18.47 -3.58
CA LEU A 386 -5.88 -17.21 -3.48
C LEU A 386 -6.44 -16.85 -4.86
N ALA A 387 -7.67 -16.33 -4.90
CA ALA A 387 -8.39 -16.03 -6.14
C ALA A 387 -7.72 -14.94 -6.99
N HIS A 388 -6.99 -14.04 -6.33
CA HIS A 388 -6.32 -12.89 -6.95
C HIS A 388 -4.80 -13.02 -6.94
N PHE A 389 -4.28 -14.23 -6.76
CA PHE A 389 -2.86 -14.50 -6.93
C PHE A 389 -2.66 -15.67 -7.90
N THR A 390 -1.70 -15.53 -8.80
CA THR A 390 -1.23 -16.65 -9.61
C THR A 390 -0.59 -17.71 -8.71
N SER A 391 -0.42 -18.93 -9.22
CA SER A 391 0.21 -20.02 -8.46
C SER A 391 1.65 -19.74 -8.05
N ASP A 392 2.34 -18.84 -8.75
CA ASP A 392 3.70 -18.38 -8.43
C ASP A 392 3.74 -17.10 -7.58
N GLY A 393 2.58 -16.56 -7.19
CA GLY A 393 2.45 -15.52 -6.18
C GLY A 393 2.34 -14.09 -6.70
N TRP A 394 2.00 -13.89 -7.98
CA TRP A 394 1.73 -12.56 -8.53
C TRP A 394 0.27 -12.15 -8.34
N LEU A 395 0.04 -10.91 -7.91
CA LEU A 395 -1.27 -10.28 -7.86
C LEU A 395 -1.91 -10.23 -9.26
N THR A 396 -3.22 -10.49 -9.34
CA THR A 396 -3.98 -10.46 -10.60
C THR A 396 -5.48 -10.22 -10.35
N PRO A 397 -6.21 -9.55 -11.27
CA PRO A 397 -5.73 -8.83 -12.45
C PRO A 397 -5.05 -7.49 -12.10
N VAL A 398 -4.02 -7.13 -12.86
CA VAL A 398 -3.24 -5.89 -12.65
C VAL A 398 -3.09 -5.11 -13.94
N VAL A 399 -2.84 -3.82 -13.83
CA VAL A 399 -2.49 -2.94 -14.94
C VAL A 399 -1.15 -3.32 -15.54
N ASN A 400 -0.99 -3.16 -16.86
CA ASN A 400 0.33 -3.21 -17.49
C ASN A 400 1.06 -1.88 -17.21
N PRO A 401 2.19 -1.86 -16.49
CA PRO A 401 2.88 -0.62 -16.12
C PRO A 401 3.41 0.17 -17.33
N TYR A 402 3.56 -0.48 -18.50
CA TYR A 402 4.00 0.17 -19.74
C TYR A 402 2.84 0.61 -20.65
N ASN A 403 1.61 0.20 -20.33
CA ASN A 403 0.40 0.58 -21.06
C ASN A 403 -0.80 0.54 -20.12
N VAL A 404 -1.10 1.68 -19.48
CA VAL A 404 -2.15 1.80 -18.47
C VAL A 404 -3.55 1.42 -18.94
N GLY A 405 -3.80 1.40 -20.27
CA GLY A 405 -5.06 0.97 -20.86
C GLY A 405 -5.20 -0.54 -21.03
N ALA A 406 -4.14 -1.32 -20.78
CA ALA A 406 -4.11 -2.76 -20.97
C ALA A 406 -3.87 -3.50 -19.65
N GLN A 407 -4.48 -4.69 -19.53
CA GLN A 407 -4.21 -5.59 -18.43
C GLN A 407 -2.81 -6.21 -18.59
N GLY A 408 -2.05 -6.26 -17.50
CA GLY A 408 -0.74 -6.89 -17.41
C GLY A 408 -0.80 -8.29 -16.80
N GLU A 409 0.32 -9.00 -16.90
CA GLU A 409 0.52 -10.31 -16.25
C GLU A 409 1.22 -10.19 -14.91
N HIS A 410 2.20 -9.29 -14.80
CA HIS A 410 2.99 -9.04 -13.59
C HIS A 410 3.09 -7.54 -13.33
N SER A 411 2.96 -7.14 -12.07
CA SER A 411 3.08 -5.74 -11.64
C SER A 411 3.91 -5.69 -10.35
N PRO A 412 5.18 -5.25 -10.42
CA PRO A 412 5.99 -5.03 -9.22
C PRO A 412 5.34 -4.02 -8.27
N GLU A 413 4.69 -2.98 -8.81
CA GLU A 413 3.91 -2.01 -8.02
C GLU A 413 2.76 -2.69 -7.29
N GLY A 414 2.03 -3.59 -7.95
CA GLY A 414 0.97 -4.38 -7.35
C GLY A 414 1.45 -5.17 -6.12
N GLU A 415 2.61 -5.82 -6.22
CA GLU A 415 3.20 -6.53 -5.07
C GLU A 415 3.59 -5.57 -3.94
N ALA A 416 4.16 -4.41 -4.27
CA ALA A 416 4.47 -3.39 -3.27
C ALA A 416 3.20 -2.91 -2.56
N PHE A 417 2.11 -2.69 -3.29
CA PHE A 417 0.83 -2.25 -2.73
C PHE A 417 0.17 -3.30 -1.85
N VAL A 418 0.35 -4.59 -2.13
CA VAL A 418 -0.07 -5.67 -1.24
C VAL A 418 0.66 -5.58 0.10
N LEU A 419 1.98 -5.37 0.08
CA LEU A 419 2.78 -5.20 1.30
C LEU A 419 2.39 -3.92 2.07
N GLU A 420 2.20 -2.79 1.37
CA GLU A 420 1.73 -1.54 1.97
C GLU A 420 0.36 -1.70 2.60
N MET A 421 -0.60 -2.30 1.90
CA MET A 421 -1.95 -2.57 2.40
C MET A 421 -1.91 -3.47 3.64
N TYR A 422 -1.13 -4.55 3.59
CA TYR A 422 -0.99 -5.44 4.73
C TYR A 422 -0.37 -4.72 5.93
N ALA A 423 0.70 -3.95 5.73
CA ALA A 423 1.35 -3.19 6.80
C ALA A 423 0.39 -2.15 7.41
N ALA A 424 -0.33 -1.39 6.58
CA ALA A 424 -1.30 -0.40 7.03
C ALA A 424 -2.46 -1.04 7.80
N TRP A 425 -3.00 -2.16 7.31
CA TRP A 425 -4.04 -2.92 7.99
C TRP A 425 -3.55 -3.51 9.32
N ARG A 426 -2.35 -4.09 9.36
CA ARG A 426 -1.73 -4.65 10.57
C ARG A 426 -1.62 -3.57 11.65
N ASP A 427 -1.12 -2.40 11.28
CA ASP A 427 -0.92 -1.28 12.20
C ASP A 427 -2.29 -0.72 12.69
N TRP A 428 -3.28 -0.61 11.79
CA TRP A 428 -4.66 -0.21 12.13
C TRP A 428 -5.37 -1.21 13.04
N ALA A 429 -5.20 -2.51 12.80
CA ALA A 429 -5.76 -3.57 13.63
C ALA A 429 -5.12 -3.58 15.03
N ALA A 430 -3.81 -3.31 15.12
CA ALA A 430 -3.09 -3.25 16.38
C ALA A 430 -3.59 -2.15 17.33
N VAL A 431 -4.17 -1.07 16.80
CA VAL A 431 -4.80 0.01 17.61
C VAL A 431 -6.29 -0.25 17.90
N GLY A 432 -6.78 -1.46 17.64
CA GLY A 432 -8.15 -1.89 17.98
C GLY A 432 -9.18 -1.69 16.88
N SER A 433 -8.74 -1.60 15.61
CA SER A 433 -9.62 -1.54 14.43
C SER A 433 -10.69 -0.42 14.45
N PRO A 434 -10.33 0.84 14.76
CA PRO A 434 -11.30 1.92 14.85
C PRO A 434 -12.02 2.14 13.51
N GLY A 435 -13.34 2.34 13.57
CA GLY A 435 -14.17 2.54 12.38
C GLY A 435 -14.77 1.29 11.74
N GLN A 436 -14.30 0.08 12.12
CA GLN A 436 -14.76 -1.18 11.52
C GLN A 436 -16.29 -1.39 11.64
N ASN A 437 -16.88 -0.97 12.76
CA ASN A 437 -18.32 -1.13 13.03
C ASN A 437 -19.21 -0.03 12.41
N GLY A 438 -18.63 0.95 11.69
CA GLY A 438 -19.37 2.10 11.14
C GLY A 438 -20.49 1.72 10.16
N ALA A 439 -20.34 0.60 9.44
CA ALA A 439 -21.35 0.10 8.51
C ALA A 439 -22.59 -0.49 9.20
N ALA A 440 -22.44 -1.10 10.38
CA ALA A 440 -23.57 -1.67 11.13
C ALA A 440 -24.52 -0.58 11.69
N ALA A 441 -24.00 0.62 11.95
CA ALA A 441 -24.78 1.74 12.46
C ALA A 441 -25.68 2.41 11.38
N GLN A 442 -25.28 2.41 10.11
CA GLN A 442 -26.10 2.98 9.04
C GLN A 442 -27.29 2.09 8.64
N GLY A 443 -27.12 0.75 8.65
CA GLY A 443 -28.21 -0.19 8.37
C GLY A 443 -29.28 -0.25 9.47
N THR A 444 -28.87 -0.07 10.74
CA THR A 444 -29.80 -0.01 11.88
C THR A 444 -30.58 1.30 11.93
N GLY A 445 -29.98 2.42 11.50
CA GLY A 445 -30.67 3.71 11.39
C GLY A 445 -31.80 3.69 10.36
N LEU A 446 -31.56 3.15 9.16
CA LEU A 446 -32.60 3.04 8.13
C LEU A 446 -33.72 2.07 8.54
N ALA A 447 -33.37 0.92 9.13
CA ALA A 447 -34.34 -0.05 9.62
C ALA A 447 -35.18 0.51 10.78
N ALA A 448 -34.59 1.29 11.68
CA ALA A 448 -35.30 1.95 12.77
C ALA A 448 -36.24 3.06 12.28
N ILE A 449 -35.85 3.82 11.24
CA ILE A 449 -36.69 4.85 10.63
C ILE A 449 -37.87 4.21 9.87
N VAL A 450 -37.63 3.14 9.12
CA VAL A 450 -38.69 2.40 8.43
C VAL A 450 -39.64 1.74 9.43
N ALA A 451 -39.13 1.16 10.52
CA ALA A 451 -39.96 0.59 11.58
C ALA A 451 -40.79 1.65 12.32
N ALA A 452 -40.23 2.84 12.56
CA ALA A 452 -40.94 3.95 13.18
C ALA A 452 -42.05 4.52 12.26
N LEU A 453 -41.81 4.60 10.95
CA LEU A 453 -42.80 5.03 9.98
C LEU A 453 -43.92 3.99 9.80
N CYS A 454 -43.60 2.68 9.81
CA CYS A 454 -44.60 1.61 9.78
C CYS A 454 -45.44 1.56 11.06
N ALA A 455 -44.84 1.80 12.24
CA ALA A 455 -45.56 1.85 13.50
C ALA A 455 -46.51 3.07 13.59
N ALA A 456 -46.10 4.22 13.06
CA ALA A 456 -46.95 5.42 13.00
C ALA A 456 -48.16 5.24 12.06
N PHE A 457 -48.03 4.45 10.99
CA PHE A 457 -49.14 4.15 10.08
C PHE A 457 -50.14 3.14 10.65
N LEU A 458 -49.69 2.23 11.52
CA LEU A 458 -50.54 1.23 12.18
C LEU A 458 -51.29 1.75 13.42
N LEU A 459 -50.84 2.87 13.99
CA LEU A 459 -51.49 3.55 15.13
C LEU A 459 -52.41 4.70 14.69
N GLY A 460 -52.54 4.93 13.38
CA GLY A 460 -53.33 6.02 12.79
C GLY A 460 -54.56 5.59 11.97
N CYS A 461 -54.97 4.32 12.02
CA CYS A 461 -56.18 3.79 11.37
C CYS A 461 -57.15 3.21 12.39
#